data_AF-A0AAD9LQV4-F1
#
_entry.id   AF-A0AAD9LQV4-F1
#
_cell.length_a   1.000
_cell.length_b   1.000
_cell.length_c   1.000
_cell.angle_alpha   90.00
_cell.angle_beta   90.00
_cell.angle_gamma   90.00
#
_symmetry.space_group_name_H-M   'P 1'
#
loop_
_entity.id
_entity.type
_entity.pdbx_description
1 polymer ?
#
loop_
_entity_poly.entity_id
_entity_poly.type
_entity_poly.pdbx_seq_one_letter_code
_entity_poly.pdbx_strand_id
1 'polypeptide(L)'
;MRTGAFRRSLWPSVVRHLSSSAASLPEGLREITSVPRTPSWSLKELHQDGAHFDAADTVLTEEKTYVPYAADWNPKLRELAELCHLHVEDEKLPSLLKDVESIIQCTKTIQAMTLNENIDDVYAKSDFDAGVVAPLRDDVVTEGDCVEKVLVNAAEKSGYYFKVPKVLQD
;
A
#
# COMPACT_ATOMS: atom_id res chain seq x y z
N MET A 1 -10.37 16.94 -71.24
CA MET A 1 -9.41 16.17 -72.05
C MET A 1 -8.25 15.74 -71.16
N ARG A 2 -7.92 14.44 -71.23
CA ARG A 2 -6.75 13.71 -70.69
C ARG A 2 -6.69 13.38 -69.19
N THR A 3 -6.81 12.08 -68.99
CA THR A 3 -6.58 11.20 -67.84
C THR A 3 -5.10 11.03 -67.50
N GLY A 4 -4.80 10.59 -66.27
CA GLY A 4 -3.48 10.04 -65.92
C GLY A 4 -3.32 9.75 -64.42
N ALA A 5 -3.60 8.51 -64.01
CA ALA A 5 -3.33 8.01 -62.67
C ALA A 5 -1.85 7.63 -62.49
N PHE A 6 -1.27 7.90 -61.32
CA PHE A 6 0.02 7.34 -60.90
C PHE A 6 -0.07 6.80 -59.47
N ARG A 7 0.12 5.48 -59.35
CA ARG A 7 0.40 4.76 -58.08
C ARG A 7 1.91 4.63 -57.91
N ARG A 8 2.40 4.74 -56.66
CA ARG A 8 3.60 4.05 -56.10
C ARG A 8 3.61 4.29 -54.58
N SER A 9 3.10 3.33 -53.81
CA SER A 9 3.83 2.25 -53.11
C SER A 9 4.59 2.77 -51.87
N LEU A 10 3.93 2.64 -50.72
CA LEU A 10 4.50 2.79 -49.38
C LEU A 10 5.46 1.62 -49.12
N TRP A 11 6.71 1.93 -48.77
CA TRP A 11 7.66 0.93 -48.26
C TRP A 11 7.29 0.51 -46.84
N PRO A 12 7.31 -0.79 -46.50
CA PRO A 12 7.12 -1.23 -45.13
C PRO A 12 8.41 -1.06 -44.32
N SER A 13 8.26 -0.55 -43.09
CA SER A 13 9.29 -0.47 -42.08
C SER A 13 9.85 -1.87 -41.76
N VAL A 14 11.17 -2.00 -41.89
CA VAL A 14 11.93 -3.22 -41.58
C VAL A 14 11.91 -3.45 -40.08
N VAL A 15 11.17 -4.47 -39.64
CA VAL A 15 11.34 -5.07 -38.30
C VAL A 15 12.60 -5.93 -38.35
N ARG A 16 13.60 -5.57 -37.55
CA ARG A 16 14.79 -6.41 -37.36
C ARG A 16 14.37 -7.67 -36.59
N HIS A 17 14.17 -8.77 -37.30
CA HIS A 17 14.14 -10.09 -36.69
C HIS A 17 15.54 -10.43 -36.19
N LEU A 18 15.72 -10.44 -34.86
CA LEU A 18 16.81 -11.15 -34.23
C LEU A 18 16.54 -12.65 -34.44
N SER A 19 17.22 -13.24 -35.40
CA SER A 19 17.28 -14.69 -35.59
C SER A 19 18.01 -15.30 -34.39
N SER A 20 17.27 -15.59 -33.32
CA SER A 20 17.76 -16.43 -32.22
C SER A 20 17.86 -17.84 -32.74
N SER A 21 19.09 -18.37 -32.80
CA SER A 21 19.36 -19.79 -33.02
C SER A 21 18.49 -20.62 -32.09
N ALA A 22 17.66 -21.50 -32.68
CA ALA A 22 16.73 -22.35 -31.95
C ALA A 22 17.51 -23.47 -31.25
N ALA A 23 18.03 -23.18 -30.06
CA ALA A 23 18.25 -24.24 -29.08
C ALA A 23 16.88 -24.82 -28.74
N SER A 24 16.70 -26.12 -28.93
CA SER A 24 15.47 -26.82 -28.57
C SER A 24 15.16 -26.54 -27.10
N LEU A 25 14.02 -25.91 -26.83
CA LEU A 25 13.55 -25.71 -25.46
C LEU A 25 13.52 -27.07 -24.75
N PRO A 26 14.04 -27.18 -23.51
CA PRO A 26 13.97 -28.40 -22.71
C PRO A 26 12.51 -28.87 -22.60
N GLU A 27 12.30 -30.19 -22.59
CA GLU A 27 11.00 -30.87 -22.71
C GLU A 27 9.87 -30.19 -21.91
N GLY A 28 10.15 -29.81 -20.65
CA GLY A 28 9.16 -29.18 -19.76
C GLY A 28 8.71 -27.77 -20.17
N LEU A 29 9.49 -27.02 -20.95
CA LEU A 29 9.08 -25.71 -21.47
C LEU A 29 8.17 -25.82 -22.70
N ARG A 30 8.21 -26.95 -23.42
CA ARG A 30 7.32 -27.22 -24.56
C ARG A 30 5.87 -27.42 -24.09
N GLU A 31 5.72 -28.04 -22.93
CA GLU A 31 4.42 -28.28 -22.30
C GLU A 31 3.74 -26.95 -21.89
N ILE A 32 4.49 -26.01 -21.32
CA ILE A 32 4.00 -24.66 -20.96
C ILE A 32 3.48 -23.89 -22.19
N THR A 33 4.15 -24.03 -23.34
CA THR A 33 3.70 -23.40 -24.60
C THR A 33 2.47 -24.05 -25.22
N SER A 34 2.16 -25.30 -24.84
CA SER A 34 0.98 -26.03 -25.31
C SER A 34 -0.26 -25.83 -24.44
N VAL A 35 -0.12 -25.15 -23.29
CA VAL A 35 -1.25 -24.83 -22.42
C VAL A 35 -2.22 -23.92 -23.18
N PRO A 36 -3.49 -24.31 -23.36
CA PRO A 36 -4.48 -23.48 -24.03
C PRO A 36 -4.64 -22.19 -23.23
N ARG A 37 -4.39 -21.05 -23.88
CA ARG A 37 -4.69 -19.73 -23.31
C ARG A 37 -6.20 -19.59 -23.28
N THR A 38 -6.81 -20.08 -22.22
CA THR A 38 -8.19 -19.76 -21.90
C THR A 38 -8.30 -18.24 -21.76
N PRO A 39 -9.41 -17.62 -22.19
CA PRO A 39 -9.65 -16.22 -21.88
C PRO A 39 -9.85 -16.10 -20.36
N SER A 40 -8.76 -15.81 -19.66
CA SER A 40 -8.77 -15.47 -18.25
C SER A 40 -8.61 -13.97 -18.12
N TRP A 41 -9.32 -13.40 -17.15
CA TRP A 41 -9.05 -12.03 -16.75
C TRP A 41 -7.65 -11.93 -16.18
N SER A 42 -6.89 -10.94 -16.66
CA SER A 42 -5.64 -10.56 -16.02
C SER A 42 -5.92 -9.94 -14.66
N LEU A 43 -4.93 -10.00 -13.75
CA LEU A 43 -5.03 -9.36 -12.43
C LEU A 43 -5.34 -7.86 -12.54
N LYS A 44 -4.85 -7.21 -13.60
CA LYS A 44 -5.10 -5.79 -13.88
C LYS A 44 -6.55 -5.54 -14.25
N GLU A 45 -7.13 -6.40 -15.09
CA GLU A 45 -8.55 -6.28 -15.48
C GLU A 45 -9.46 -6.54 -14.28
N LEU A 46 -9.14 -7.54 -13.44
CA LEU A 46 -9.92 -7.83 -12.23
C LEU A 46 -9.89 -6.68 -11.21
N HIS A 47 -8.74 -6.00 -11.05
CA HIS A 47 -8.65 -4.80 -10.22
C HIS A 47 -9.38 -3.58 -10.81
N GLN A 48 -9.45 -3.47 -12.13
CA GLN A 48 -10.15 -2.35 -12.80
C GLN A 48 -11.67 -2.55 -12.85
N ASP A 49 -12.15 -3.78 -12.95
CA ASP A 49 -13.60 -4.07 -12.99
C ASP A 49 -14.24 -3.93 -11.59
N GLY A 50 -13.48 -4.27 -10.53
CA GLY A 50 -13.87 -3.96 -9.15
C GLY A 50 -13.73 -2.48 -8.76
N ALA A 51 -13.22 -1.64 -9.67
CA ALA A 51 -12.96 -0.21 -9.45
C ALA A 51 -14.13 0.71 -9.87
N HIS A 52 -15.36 0.19 -9.96
CA HIS A 52 -16.55 1.03 -10.12
C HIS A 52 -16.84 1.76 -8.80
N PHE A 53 -16.02 2.77 -8.51
CA PHE A 53 -16.02 3.52 -7.27
C PHE A 53 -17.12 4.57 -7.32
N ASP A 54 -18.06 4.49 -6.37
CA ASP A 54 -19.00 5.57 -6.15
C ASP A 54 -18.28 6.72 -5.42
N ALA A 55 -18.53 7.97 -5.82
CA ALA A 55 -17.90 9.14 -5.20
C ALA A 55 -18.26 9.29 -3.71
N ALA A 56 -19.26 8.53 -3.25
CA ALA A 56 -19.69 8.44 -1.86
C ALA A 56 -18.80 7.53 -0.98
N ASP A 57 -17.85 6.78 -1.56
CA ASP A 57 -17.05 5.79 -0.82
C ASP A 57 -15.61 6.25 -0.51
N THR A 58 -15.31 7.53 -0.77
CA THR A 58 -13.96 8.09 -0.56
C THR A 58 -13.79 8.50 0.90
N VAL A 59 -12.88 7.86 1.64
CA VAL A 59 -12.84 7.93 3.11
C VAL A 59 -12.26 9.24 3.60
N LEU A 60 -11.22 9.73 2.93
CA LEU A 60 -10.50 10.92 3.36
C LEU A 60 -11.05 12.21 2.74
N THR A 61 -11.80 12.16 1.64
CA THR A 61 -12.22 13.37 0.91
C THR A 61 -13.63 13.89 1.23
N GLU A 62 -14.22 13.47 2.34
CA GLU A 62 -15.57 13.92 2.68
C GLU A 62 -15.63 15.36 3.20
N GLU A 63 -16.66 16.04 2.68
CA GLU A 63 -17.13 17.40 2.93
C GLU A 63 -16.11 18.52 2.68
N LYS A 64 -16.15 19.03 1.45
CA LYS A 64 -15.72 20.38 1.09
C LYS A 64 -16.59 21.38 1.88
N THR A 65 -16.36 21.52 3.17
CA THR A 65 -16.91 22.61 3.96
C THR A 65 -16.35 23.88 3.33
N TYR A 66 -17.21 24.66 2.68
CA TYR A 66 -16.79 25.86 1.98
C TYR A 66 -16.26 26.87 2.99
N VAL A 67 -14.93 26.97 3.11
CA VAL A 67 -14.26 28.02 3.88
C VAL A 67 -13.69 29.02 2.87
N PRO A 68 -14.23 30.26 2.78
CA PRO A 68 -13.96 31.17 1.66
C PRO A 68 -12.51 31.72 1.60
N TYR A 69 -11.62 31.28 2.49
CA TYR A 69 -10.23 31.75 2.60
C TYR A 69 -9.18 30.64 2.82
N ALA A 70 -9.55 29.36 2.78
CA ALA A 70 -8.61 28.26 2.94
C ALA A 70 -8.53 27.45 1.64
N ALA A 71 -7.39 27.53 0.95
CA ALA A 71 -7.07 26.60 -0.12
C ALA A 71 -6.95 25.18 0.45
N ASP A 72 -7.64 24.22 -0.18
CA ASP A 72 -7.33 22.78 -0.12
C ASP A 72 -7.02 22.15 1.26
N TRP A 73 -7.86 22.39 2.28
CA TRP A 73 -7.69 21.70 3.56
C TRP A 73 -8.41 20.35 3.56
N ASN A 74 -7.66 19.25 3.59
CA ASN A 74 -8.19 17.94 3.98
C ASN A 74 -7.93 17.73 5.49
N PRO A 75 -8.96 17.87 6.36
CA PRO A 75 -8.77 17.80 7.81
C PRO A 75 -8.44 16.39 8.29
N LYS A 76 -9.04 15.35 7.69
CA LYS A 76 -8.86 13.95 8.12
C LYS A 76 -7.43 13.46 7.94
N LEU A 77 -6.77 13.83 6.83
CA LEU A 77 -5.37 13.44 6.59
C LEU A 77 -4.41 14.12 7.58
N ARG A 78 -4.71 15.35 8.00
CA ARG A 78 -3.89 16.05 9.00
C ARG A 78 -4.10 15.51 10.40
N GLU A 79 -5.33 15.23 10.77
CA GLU A 79 -5.66 14.53 12.01
C GLU A 79 -4.91 13.18 12.07
N LEU A 80 -4.91 12.41 10.97
CA LEU A 80 -4.14 11.17 10.89
C LEU A 80 -2.62 11.40 11.07
N ALA A 81 -2.07 12.44 10.43
CA ALA A 81 -0.66 12.78 10.59
C ALA A 81 -0.31 13.19 12.03
N GLU A 82 -1.19 13.92 12.70
CA GLU A 82 -1.06 14.31 14.11
C GLU A 82 -1.08 13.10 15.05
N LEU A 83 -2.01 12.16 14.82
CA LEU A 83 -2.08 10.88 15.55
C LEU A 83 -0.81 10.03 15.35
N CYS A 84 -0.21 10.08 14.16
CA CYS A 84 1.05 9.42 13.87
C CYS A 84 2.29 10.20 14.33
N HIS A 85 2.13 11.40 14.90
CA HIS A 85 3.23 12.31 15.25
C HIS A 85 4.15 12.64 14.08
N LEU A 86 3.57 12.78 12.88
CA LEU A 86 4.27 13.11 11.64
C LEU A 86 4.01 14.56 11.23
N HIS A 87 5.09 15.28 10.92
CA HIS A 87 4.98 16.58 10.28
C HIS A 87 4.88 16.40 8.75
N VAL A 88 3.85 16.97 8.13
CA VAL A 88 3.61 16.90 6.70
C VAL A 88 3.52 18.31 6.13
N GLU A 89 4.36 18.61 5.15
CA GLU A 89 4.34 19.88 4.40
C GLU A 89 3.07 20.00 3.57
N ASP A 90 2.50 21.21 3.51
CA ASP A 90 1.24 21.49 2.82
C ASP A 90 1.31 21.16 1.32
N GLU A 91 2.48 21.31 0.70
CA GLU A 91 2.69 21.00 -0.72
C GLU A 91 2.62 19.51 -1.03
N LYS A 92 2.93 18.64 -0.05
CA LYS A 92 2.92 17.18 -0.19
C LYS A 92 1.56 16.57 0.16
N LEU A 93 0.68 17.34 0.79
CA LEU A 93 -0.64 16.90 1.23
C LEU A 93 -1.48 16.32 0.08
N PRO A 94 -1.55 16.94 -1.12
CA PRO A 94 -2.41 16.44 -2.21
C PRO A 94 -1.91 15.11 -2.80
N SER A 95 -0.59 14.93 -2.94
CA SER A 95 -0.03 13.66 -3.41
C SER A 95 -0.23 12.55 -2.38
N LEU A 96 0.03 12.85 -1.10
CA LEU A 96 -0.10 11.88 -0.02
C LEU A 96 -1.56 11.44 0.16
N LEU A 97 -2.51 12.37 0.03
CA LEU A 97 -3.93 12.07 0.05
C LEU A 97 -4.30 11.02 -1.00
N LYS A 98 -3.83 11.21 -2.24
CA LYS A 98 -4.09 10.27 -3.33
C LYS A 98 -3.51 8.88 -3.03
N ASP A 99 -2.30 8.82 -2.51
CA ASP A 99 -1.62 7.56 -2.22
C ASP A 99 -2.29 6.82 -1.06
N VAL A 100 -2.61 7.51 0.03
CA VAL A 100 -3.28 6.91 1.19
C VAL A 100 -4.70 6.46 0.81
N GLU A 101 -5.45 7.27 0.06
CA GLU A 101 -6.78 6.88 -0.41
C GLU A 101 -6.71 5.63 -1.32
N SER A 102 -5.69 5.54 -2.18
CA SER A 102 -5.46 4.35 -3.01
C SER A 102 -5.18 3.10 -2.17
N ILE A 103 -4.44 3.23 -1.06
CA ILE A 103 -4.17 2.12 -0.14
C ILE A 103 -5.46 1.70 0.56
N ILE A 104 -6.20 2.66 1.12
CA ILE A 104 -7.48 2.41 1.79
C ILE A 104 -8.43 1.68 0.85
N GLN A 105 -8.53 2.12 -0.40
CA GLN A 105 -9.41 1.48 -1.37
C GLN A 105 -8.98 0.05 -1.69
N CYS A 106 -7.68 -0.21 -1.81
CA CYS A 106 -7.16 -1.56 -1.97
C CYS A 106 -7.57 -2.46 -0.79
N THR A 107 -7.49 -1.96 0.45
CA THR A 107 -7.91 -2.73 1.62
C THR A 107 -9.42 -3.02 1.66
N LYS A 108 -10.27 -2.08 1.20
CA LYS A 108 -11.71 -2.32 1.07
C LYS A 108 -12.03 -3.46 0.10
N THR A 109 -11.35 -3.53 -1.04
CA THR A 109 -11.49 -4.65 -1.98
C THR A 109 -11.13 -5.98 -1.32
N ILE A 110 -10.04 -6.02 -0.55
CA ILE A 110 -9.64 -7.22 0.20
C ILE A 110 -10.72 -7.60 1.22
N GLN A 111 -11.24 -6.64 1.98
CA GLN A 111 -12.29 -6.89 2.97
C GLN A 111 -13.56 -7.47 2.32
N ALA A 112 -13.99 -6.93 1.18
CA ALA A 112 -15.15 -7.43 0.46
C ALA A 112 -14.99 -8.90 0.00
N MET A 113 -13.76 -9.32 -0.32
CA MET A 113 -13.46 -10.68 -0.78
C MET A 113 -13.13 -11.67 0.35
N THR A 114 -12.71 -11.18 1.53
CA THR A 114 -12.13 -12.00 2.61
C THR A 114 -13.10 -12.22 3.78
N LEU A 115 -14.38 -11.85 3.64
CA LEU A 115 -15.42 -12.22 4.60
C LEU A 115 -15.68 -13.74 4.53
N ASN A 116 -14.79 -14.50 5.15
CA ASN A 116 -14.91 -15.94 5.36
C ASN A 116 -15.60 -16.18 6.70
N GLU A 117 -16.57 -17.10 6.73
CA GLU A 117 -17.32 -17.50 7.94
C GLU A 117 -16.41 -18.03 9.07
N ASN A 118 -15.14 -18.32 8.75
CA ASN A 118 -14.16 -18.87 9.66
C ASN A 118 -13.00 -17.90 9.98
N ILE A 119 -13.29 -16.60 10.10
CA ILE A 119 -12.28 -15.60 10.46
C ILE A 119 -11.76 -15.78 11.90
N ASP A 120 -12.60 -16.32 12.78
CA ASP A 120 -12.24 -16.66 14.15
C ASP A 120 -11.10 -17.69 14.18
N ASP A 121 -11.09 -18.67 13.28
CA ASP A 121 -9.98 -19.61 13.14
C ASP A 121 -8.66 -18.91 12.80
N VAL A 122 -8.66 -17.79 12.07
CA VAL A 122 -7.39 -17.11 11.68
C VAL A 122 -6.77 -16.43 12.91
N TYR A 123 -7.61 -15.82 13.75
CA TYR A 123 -7.15 -15.21 15.01
C TYR A 123 -6.88 -16.26 16.09
N ALA A 124 -7.62 -17.37 16.09
CA ALA A 124 -7.43 -18.50 16.99
C ALA A 124 -6.25 -19.41 16.58
N LYS A 125 -5.88 -19.49 15.30
CA LYS A 125 -4.69 -20.24 14.81
C LYS A 125 -3.35 -19.60 15.14
N SER A 126 -3.32 -18.52 15.92
CA SER A 126 -2.11 -18.23 16.67
C SER A 126 -1.89 -19.39 17.64
N ASP A 127 -0.65 -19.85 17.85
CA ASP A 127 -0.34 -21.04 18.67
C ASP A 127 -0.87 -20.99 20.12
N PHE A 128 -1.59 -19.93 20.51
CA PHE A 128 -2.24 -19.69 21.79
C PHE A 128 -3.56 -20.44 22.00
N ASP A 129 -4.28 -20.88 20.95
CA ASP A 129 -5.57 -21.62 21.11
C ASP A 129 -5.40 -23.15 21.19
N ALA A 130 -4.21 -23.67 20.89
CA ALA A 130 -3.91 -25.10 20.99
C ALA A 130 -3.67 -25.59 22.43
N GLY A 131 -4.37 -25.01 23.42
CA GLY A 131 -4.17 -25.30 24.85
C GLY A 131 -2.81 -24.81 25.39
N VAL A 132 -2.09 -23.98 24.64
CA VAL A 132 -0.84 -23.34 25.09
C VAL A 132 -1.22 -22.17 25.99
N VAL A 133 -1.29 -22.45 27.29
CA VAL A 133 -1.43 -21.42 28.32
C VAL A 133 -0.29 -20.41 28.16
N ALA A 134 -0.63 -19.13 28.01
CA ALA A 134 0.36 -18.06 27.90
C ALA A 134 1.36 -18.18 29.08
N PRO A 135 2.69 -18.10 28.83
CA PRO A 135 3.67 -18.22 29.90
C PRO A 135 3.41 -17.16 30.97
N LEU A 136 3.14 -17.62 32.20
CA LEU A 136 3.04 -16.73 33.35
C LEU A 136 4.44 -16.25 33.73
N ARG A 137 4.57 -14.96 33.98
CA ARG A 137 5.80 -14.40 34.54
C ARG A 137 5.87 -14.75 36.02
N ASP A 138 7.01 -15.28 36.47
CA ASP A 138 7.27 -15.49 37.90
C ASP A 138 7.21 -14.16 38.67
N ASP A 139 6.63 -14.19 39.86
CA ASP A 139 6.52 -13.02 40.74
C ASP A 139 7.82 -12.82 41.55
N VAL A 140 8.89 -12.46 40.83
CA VAL A 140 10.22 -12.22 41.40
C VAL A 140 10.57 -10.74 41.25
N VAL A 141 10.87 -10.09 42.37
CA VAL A 141 11.34 -8.70 42.39
C VAL A 141 12.74 -8.63 41.78
N THR A 142 12.90 -7.79 40.76
CA THR A 142 14.19 -7.49 40.12
C THR A 142 14.72 -6.14 40.58
N GLU A 143 16.05 -6.01 40.69
CA GLU A 143 16.71 -4.77 41.09
C GLU A 143 16.51 -3.67 40.03
N GLY A 144 16.02 -2.51 40.46
CA GLY A 144 15.57 -1.42 39.58
C GLY A 144 16.54 -0.25 39.42
N ASP A 145 17.66 -0.22 40.15
CA ASP A 145 18.59 0.93 40.15
C ASP A 145 19.60 0.85 38.98
N CYS A 146 19.08 0.87 37.75
CA CYS A 146 19.88 0.71 36.53
C CYS A 146 19.88 1.96 35.64
N VAL A 147 19.87 3.16 36.24
CA VAL A 147 19.70 4.42 35.51
C VAL A 147 20.78 4.65 34.45
N GLU A 148 22.04 4.32 34.74
CA GLU A 148 23.14 4.45 33.78
C GLU A 148 22.92 3.59 32.53
N LYS A 149 22.37 2.38 32.71
CA LYS A 149 22.05 1.45 31.61
C LYS A 149 20.85 1.94 30.81
N VAL A 150 19.84 2.48 31.47
CA VAL A 150 18.62 3.00 30.82
C VAL A 150 18.91 4.24 29.98
N LEU A 151 19.77 5.13 30.47
CA LEU A 151 20.06 6.41 29.81
C LEU A 151 21.23 6.37 28.82
N VAL A 152 21.85 5.21 28.57
CA VAL A 152 23.03 5.11 27.69
C VAL A 152 22.73 5.51 26.25
N ASN A 153 21.51 5.21 25.78
CA ASN A 153 21.05 5.52 24.42
C ASN A 153 20.24 6.82 24.35
N ALA A 154 20.08 7.54 25.46
CA ALA A 154 19.33 8.79 25.47
C ALA A 154 20.07 9.87 24.68
N ALA A 155 19.40 10.50 23.72
CA ALA A 155 19.99 11.60 22.94
C ALA A 155 20.35 12.81 23.82
N GLU A 156 19.47 13.16 24.76
CA GLU A 156 19.72 14.22 25.75
C GLU A 156 19.22 13.78 27.13
N LYS A 157 20.04 14.00 28.16
CA LYS A 157 19.75 13.62 29.55
C LYS A 157 20.06 14.77 30.50
N SER A 158 19.28 14.86 31.56
CA SER A 158 19.46 15.84 32.64
C SER A 158 19.45 15.09 33.97
N GLY A 159 20.64 14.84 34.52
CA GLY A 159 20.78 13.97 35.69
C GLY A 159 20.22 12.57 35.41
N TYR A 160 19.25 12.15 36.21
CA TYR A 160 18.58 10.85 36.12
C TYR A 160 17.34 10.84 35.19
N TYR A 161 17.13 11.88 34.37
CA TYR A 161 15.92 12.04 33.56
C TYR A 161 16.23 12.19 32.06
N PHE A 162 15.29 11.72 31.23
CA PHE A 162 15.23 12.08 29.80
C PHE A 162 14.83 13.55 29.66
N LYS A 163 15.60 14.30 28.87
CA LYS A 163 15.26 15.69 28.58
C LYS A 163 14.34 15.74 27.36
N VAL A 164 13.17 16.35 27.53
CA VAL A 164 12.15 16.52 26.48
C VAL A 164 11.75 17.99 26.42
N PRO A 165 11.59 18.60 25.23
CA PRO A 165 11.06 19.95 25.08
C PRO A 165 9.68 20.07 25.71
N LYS A 166 9.48 21.09 26.54
CA LYS A 166 8.14 21.41 27.05
C LYS A 166 7.37 22.14 25.95
N VAL A 167 6.39 21.46 25.36
CA VAL A 167 5.43 22.11 24.46
C VAL A 167 4.32 22.70 25.32
N LEU A 168 4.25 24.03 25.40
CA LEU A 168 3.06 24.72 25.87
C LEU A 168 2.20 24.95 24.63
N GLN A 169 0.99 24.39 24.60
CA GLN A 169 -0.01 24.72 23.60
C GLN A 169 -0.69 26.03 24.03
N ASP A 170 -0.84 26.98 23.10
CA ASP A 170 -1.78 28.09 23.23
C ASP A 170 -3.21 27.62 22.92
#